data_AF-A0A9P0K650-F1
#
_entry.id   AF-A0A9P0K650-F1
#
_cell.length_a   1.000
_cell.length_b   1.000
_cell.length_c   1.000
_cell.angle_alpha   90.00
_cell.angle_beta   90.00
_cell.angle_gamma   90.00
#
_symmetry.space_group_name_H-M   'P 1'
#
loop_
_entity.id
_entity.type
_entity.pdbx_description
1 polymer ?
#
loop_
_entity_poly.entity_id
_entity_poly.type
_entity_poly.pdbx_seq_one_letter_code
_entity_poly.pdbx_strand_id
1 'polypeptide(L)'
;MEKPPFNFTNPLKYFGGEKRIRAEAAYLYDSVHVYAKALTKVLDAGGNPRNGTAVIDAMKGTHYKSAMGYMVYMDENGDAEGNYTLIARKSLSEREKQGYGLFPVGIFALRRSDTRLPELQMTDRIDWISGQPPISVPECGFRGEKCINCKILRLHLSLRTTIIVVSNYYENSRD
;
A
#
# COMPACT_ATOMS: atom_id res chain seq x y z
N MET A 1 -11.77 -17.15 21.90
CA MET A 1 -12.70 -18.30 21.95
C MET A 1 -12.84 -18.92 23.35
N GLU A 2 -12.07 -18.47 24.35
CA GLU A 2 -12.21 -18.93 25.75
C GLU A 2 -13.48 -18.43 26.45
N LYS A 3 -14.16 -17.41 25.90
CA LYS A 3 -15.42 -16.88 26.42
C LYS A 3 -16.62 -17.59 25.78
N PRO A 4 -17.82 -17.49 26.39
CA PRO A 4 -19.05 -18.00 25.79
C PRO A 4 -19.30 -17.44 24.38
N PRO A 5 -19.99 -18.19 23.50
CA PRO A 5 -20.61 -19.51 23.73
C PRO A 5 -19.63 -20.68 23.60
N PHE A 6 -18.42 -20.44 23.08
CA PHE A 6 -17.52 -21.52 22.67
C PHE A 6 -16.67 -22.10 23.80
N ASN A 7 -16.30 -21.31 24.82
CA ASN A 7 -15.57 -21.76 26.01
C ASN A 7 -14.34 -22.67 25.72
N PHE A 8 -13.63 -22.42 24.62
CA PHE A 8 -12.45 -23.21 24.23
C PHE A 8 -11.20 -22.71 24.95
N THR A 9 -10.74 -23.46 25.96
CA THR A 9 -9.49 -23.23 26.70
C THR A 9 -8.29 -23.21 25.77
N ASN A 10 -7.41 -22.20 25.90
CA ASN A 10 -6.17 -22.14 25.12
C ASN A 10 -5.16 -23.19 25.62
N PRO A 11 -4.87 -24.26 24.86
CA PRO A 11 -3.94 -25.30 25.30
C PRO A 11 -2.49 -24.80 25.42
N LEU A 12 -2.14 -23.67 24.77
CA LEU A 12 -0.80 -23.08 24.84
C LEU A 12 -0.53 -22.39 26.19
N LYS A 13 -1.58 -22.07 26.96
CA LYS A 13 -1.46 -21.46 28.28
C LYS A 13 -0.72 -22.38 29.26
N TYR A 14 -0.87 -23.70 29.12
CA TYR A 14 -0.18 -24.69 29.94
C TYR A 14 1.33 -24.74 29.68
N PHE A 15 1.78 -24.29 28.51
CA PHE A 15 3.19 -24.28 28.11
C PHE A 15 3.84 -22.89 28.24
N GLY A 16 3.17 -21.94 28.92
CA GLY A 16 3.66 -20.57 29.08
C GLY A 16 3.74 -19.78 27.76
N GLY A 17 3.08 -20.26 26.70
CA GLY A 17 3.09 -19.63 25.38
C GLY A 17 1.82 -18.85 25.10
N GLU A 18 1.96 -17.68 24.47
CA GLU A 18 0.82 -16.96 23.91
C GLU A 18 0.47 -17.49 22.51
N LYS A 19 -0.84 -17.58 22.23
CA LYS A 19 -1.31 -17.97 20.90
C LYS A 19 -1.04 -16.83 19.92
N ARG A 20 0.00 -16.97 19.09
CA ARG A 20 0.24 -16.07 17.96
C ARG A 20 -0.75 -16.40 16.84
N ILE A 21 -1.81 -15.60 16.75
CA ILE A 21 -2.81 -15.70 15.69
C ILE A 21 -2.28 -14.93 14.48
N ARG A 22 -2.28 -15.57 13.31
CA ARG A 22 -1.89 -14.87 12.07
C ARG A 22 -2.98 -13.87 11.67
N ALA A 23 -2.60 -12.80 10.97
CA ALA A 23 -3.54 -11.75 10.57
C ALA A 23 -4.68 -12.30 9.69
N GLU A 24 -4.41 -13.30 8.85
CA GLU A 24 -5.40 -13.92 7.96
C GLU A 24 -6.54 -14.57 8.73
N ALA A 25 -6.27 -15.13 9.92
CA ALA A 25 -7.30 -15.70 10.76
C ALA A 25 -8.23 -14.63 11.34
N ALA A 26 -7.72 -13.42 11.59
CA ALA A 26 -8.54 -12.30 12.00
C ALA A 26 -9.42 -11.81 10.84
N TYR A 27 -8.90 -11.76 9.62
CA TYR A 27 -9.68 -11.40 8.44
C TYR A 27 -10.86 -12.35 8.18
N LEU A 28 -10.63 -13.66 8.32
CA LEU A 28 -11.70 -14.65 8.21
C LEU A 28 -12.75 -14.51 9.32
N TYR A 29 -12.31 -14.27 10.55
CA TYR A 29 -13.23 -14.02 11.67
C TYR A 29 -14.09 -12.78 11.44
N ASP A 30 -13.48 -11.70 10.96
CA ASP A 30 -14.14 -10.44 10.66
C ASP A 30 -15.16 -10.63 9.52
N SER A 31 -14.79 -11.34 8.46
CA SER A 31 -15.66 -11.62 7.31
C SER A 31 -16.97 -12.30 7.74
N VAL A 32 -16.88 -13.32 8.61
CA VAL A 32 -18.05 -14.02 9.14
C VAL A 32 -18.89 -13.10 10.04
N HIS A 33 -18.26 -12.26 10.86
CA HIS A 33 -18.97 -11.34 11.75
C HIS A 33 -19.69 -10.23 10.99
N VAL A 34 -19.06 -9.67 9.96
CA VAL A 34 -19.66 -8.65 9.10
C VAL A 34 -20.86 -9.25 8.38
N TYR A 35 -20.70 -10.45 7.80
CA TYR A 35 -21.81 -11.19 7.19
C TYR A 35 -22.96 -11.43 8.16
N ALA A 36 -22.68 -11.97 9.35
CA ALA A 36 -23.70 -12.26 10.34
C ALA A 36 -24.47 -11.00 10.75
N LYS A 37 -23.77 -9.88 10.99
CA LYS A 37 -24.41 -8.60 11.34
C LYS A 37 -25.31 -8.08 10.22
N ALA A 38 -24.85 -8.12 8.98
CA ALA A 38 -25.64 -7.68 7.84
C ALA A 38 -26.88 -8.57 7.63
N LEU A 39 -26.72 -9.89 7.74
CA LEU A 39 -27.82 -10.83 7.67
C LEU A 39 -28.85 -10.59 8.79
N THR A 40 -28.40 -10.34 10.02
CA THR A 40 -29.29 -9.98 11.13
C THR A 40 -30.10 -8.72 10.82
N LYS A 41 -29.46 -7.65 10.29
CA LYS A 41 -30.19 -6.44 9.87
C LYS A 41 -31.26 -6.73 8.82
N VAL A 42 -30.96 -7.57 7.83
CA VAL A 42 -31.93 -7.96 6.80
C VAL A 42 -33.10 -8.73 7.42
N LEU A 43 -32.83 -9.67 8.33
CA LEU A 43 -33.86 -10.46 9.00
C LEU A 43 -34.74 -9.60 9.92
N ASP A 44 -34.15 -8.68 10.68
CA ASP A 44 -34.88 -7.77 11.57
C ASP A 44 -35.81 -6.83 10.78
N ALA A 45 -35.45 -6.50 9.54
CA ALA A 45 -36.28 -5.75 8.61
C ALA A 45 -37.34 -6.61 7.89
N GLY A 46 -37.47 -7.90 8.22
CA GLY A 46 -38.39 -8.84 7.58
C GLY A 46 -37.94 -9.32 6.19
N GLY A 47 -36.68 -9.10 5.82
CA GLY A 47 -36.11 -9.47 4.54
C GLY A 47 -35.83 -10.97 4.39
N ASN A 48 -35.64 -11.41 3.14
CA ASN A 48 -35.33 -12.80 2.83
C ASN A 48 -33.82 -13.08 3.06
N PRO A 49 -33.43 -14.03 3.92
CA PRO A 49 -32.02 -14.37 4.16
C PRO A 49 -31.31 -14.96 2.92
N ARG A 50 -32.06 -15.40 1.90
CA ARG A 50 -31.50 -15.89 0.62
C ARG A 50 -31.32 -14.78 -0.42
N ASN A 51 -31.76 -13.56 -0.14
CA ASN A 51 -31.50 -12.42 -1.01
C ASN A 51 -30.08 -11.90 -0.74
N GLY A 52 -29.09 -12.48 -1.42
CA GLY A 52 -27.68 -12.11 -1.25
C GLY A 52 -27.40 -10.64 -1.55
N THR A 53 -28.11 -10.04 -2.51
CA THR A 53 -27.97 -8.61 -2.83
C THR A 53 -28.34 -7.74 -1.64
N ALA A 54 -29.48 -8.00 -1.00
CA ALA A 54 -29.89 -7.26 0.20
C ALA A 54 -28.90 -7.42 1.36
N VAL A 55 -28.29 -8.60 1.53
CA VAL A 55 -27.28 -8.84 2.56
C VAL A 55 -25.99 -8.07 2.27
N ILE A 56 -25.51 -8.09 1.03
CA ILE A 56 -24.31 -7.34 0.62
C ILE A 56 -24.54 -5.83 0.74
N ASP A 57 -25.70 -5.33 0.31
CA ASP A 57 -26.03 -3.91 0.43
C ASP A 57 -26.14 -3.46 1.89
N ALA A 58 -26.53 -4.33 2.81
CA ALA A 58 -26.52 -4.06 4.25
C ALA A 58 -25.10 -4.05 4.88
N MET A 59 -24.07 -4.52 4.15
CA MET A 59 -22.65 -4.44 4.55
C MET A 59 -22.00 -3.12 4.12
N LYS A 60 -22.33 -2.62 2.94
CA LYS A 60 -21.74 -1.41 2.35
C LYS A 60 -21.98 -0.17 3.21
N GLY A 61 -21.03 0.75 3.19
CA GLY A 61 -21.09 2.00 3.96
C GLY A 61 -21.10 1.81 5.48
N THR A 62 -20.71 0.62 5.99
CA THR A 62 -20.69 0.34 7.42
C THR A 62 -19.29 0.31 8.01
N HIS A 63 -19.21 0.54 9.33
CA HIS A 63 -17.99 0.37 10.08
C HIS A 63 -18.07 -0.87 10.97
N TYR A 64 -16.97 -1.60 11.11
CA TYR A 64 -16.85 -2.70 12.06
C TYR A 64 -15.50 -2.68 12.79
N LYS A 65 -15.49 -3.20 14.02
CA LYS A 65 -14.28 -3.40 14.79
C LYS A 65 -13.69 -4.76 14.47
N SER A 66 -12.49 -4.78 13.90
CA SER A 66 -11.73 -6.00 13.61
C SER A 66 -11.36 -6.75 14.89
N ALA A 67 -11.22 -8.07 14.80
CA ALA A 67 -10.60 -8.90 15.84
C ALA A 67 -9.16 -8.45 16.18
N MET A 68 -8.47 -7.78 15.26
CA MET A 68 -7.17 -7.16 15.50
C MET A 68 -7.26 -5.85 16.30
N GLY A 69 -8.47 -5.34 16.55
CA GLY A 69 -8.74 -4.23 17.47
C GLY A 69 -8.98 -2.87 16.81
N TYR A 70 -8.64 -2.69 15.53
CA TYR A 70 -8.86 -1.45 14.79
C TYR A 70 -10.25 -1.39 14.13
N MET A 71 -10.72 -0.18 13.83
CA MET A 71 -11.94 0.07 13.07
C MET A 71 -11.65 -0.05 11.57
N VAL A 72 -12.55 -0.69 10.85
CA VAL A 72 -12.52 -0.87 9.39
C VAL A 72 -13.80 -0.29 8.82
N TYR A 73 -13.70 0.41 7.70
CA TYR A 73 -14.84 0.91 6.93
C TYR A 73 -15.04 0.02 5.71
N MET A 74 -16.29 -0.32 5.40
CA MET A 74 -16.66 -1.01 4.17
C MET A 74 -17.20 0.03 3.20
N ASP A 75 -16.54 0.18 2.05
CA ASP A 75 -16.91 1.19 1.07
C ASP A 75 -18.20 0.80 0.30
N GLU A 76 -18.60 1.65 -0.65
CA GLU A 76 -19.79 1.45 -1.48
C GLU A 76 -19.64 0.32 -2.50
N ASN A 77 -18.41 -0.12 -2.79
CA ASN A 77 -18.13 -1.28 -3.64
C ASN A 77 -18.15 -2.59 -2.85
N GLY A 78 -18.16 -2.52 -1.51
CA GLY A 78 -18.07 -3.67 -0.62
C GLY A 78 -16.62 -4.05 -0.27
N ASP A 79 -15.67 -3.15 -0.50
CA ASP A 79 -14.27 -3.33 -0.17
C ASP A 79 -13.98 -2.83 1.25
N ALA A 80 -13.14 -3.57 1.98
CA ALA A 80 -12.72 -3.19 3.32
C ALA A 80 -11.56 -2.19 3.25
N GLU A 81 -11.82 -0.94 3.63
CA GLU A 81 -10.79 0.09 3.76
C GLU A 81 -10.00 -0.10 5.05
N GLY A 82 -8.72 -0.48 4.89
CA GLY A 82 -7.80 -0.75 5.99
C GLY A 82 -6.88 0.43 6.31
N ASN A 83 -6.39 0.45 7.55
CA ASN A 83 -5.24 1.27 7.90
C ASN A 83 -3.97 0.59 7.39
N TYR A 84 -3.14 1.31 6.63
CA TYR A 84 -1.88 0.77 6.12
C TYR A 84 -0.69 1.32 6.90
N THR A 85 0.24 0.44 7.26
CA THR A 85 1.51 0.81 7.90
C THR A 85 2.63 0.68 6.88
N LEU A 86 3.41 1.75 6.71
CA LEU A 86 4.65 1.69 5.96
C LEU A 86 5.73 1.03 6.81
N ILE A 87 6.30 -0.06 6.31
CA ILE A 87 7.41 -0.77 6.94
C ILE A 87 8.68 -0.58 6.11
N ALA A 88 9.82 -0.44 6.78
CA ALA A 88 11.12 -0.36 6.14
C ALA A 88 12.10 -1.36 6.74
N ARG A 89 13.05 -1.79 5.91
CA ARG A 89 14.17 -2.61 6.33
C ARG A 89 15.20 -1.74 7.06
N LYS A 90 15.48 -2.03 8.33
CA LYS A 90 16.49 -1.33 9.14
C LYS A 90 17.53 -2.31 9.67
N SER A 91 18.74 -1.81 9.93
CA SER A 91 19.79 -2.62 10.55
C SER A 91 19.42 -2.92 12.00
N LEU A 92 19.63 -4.17 12.42
CA LEU A 92 19.58 -4.51 13.84
C LEU A 92 20.83 -3.94 14.52
N SER A 93 20.66 -3.42 15.74
CA SER A 93 21.80 -2.92 16.52
C SER A 93 22.76 -4.05 16.86
N GLU A 94 24.04 -3.74 17.14
CA GLU A 94 25.05 -4.77 17.49
C GLU A 94 24.61 -5.66 18.67
N ARG A 95 23.74 -5.14 19.56
CA ARG A 95 23.17 -5.90 20.69
C ARG A 95 22.19 -6.99 20.28
N GLU A 96 21.59 -6.91 19.10
CA GLU A 96 20.47 -7.77 18.66
C GLU A 96 20.83 -8.75 17.53
N LYS A 97 22.14 -8.95 17.30
CA LYS A 97 22.78 -9.71 16.20
C LYS A 97 22.91 -8.89 14.91
N GLN A 98 24.04 -9.08 14.20
CA GLN A 98 24.24 -8.54 12.86
C GLN A 98 23.13 -9.03 11.93
N GLY A 99 22.39 -8.11 11.30
CA GLY A 99 21.28 -8.45 10.42
C GLY A 99 20.34 -7.28 10.14
N TYR A 100 19.21 -7.58 9.51
CA TYR A 100 18.18 -6.60 9.19
C TYR A 100 16.81 -7.07 9.66
N GLY A 101 15.99 -6.14 10.10
CA GLY A 101 14.59 -6.36 10.46
C GLY A 101 13.64 -5.45 9.68
N LEU A 102 12.35 -5.75 9.75
CA LEU A 102 11.29 -4.90 9.22
C LEU A 102 10.67 -4.11 10.37
N PHE A 103 10.69 -2.79 10.26
CA PHE A 103 10.21 -1.88 11.30
C PHE A 103 9.20 -0.89 10.71
N PRO A 104 8.14 -0.56 11.46
CA PRO A 104 7.21 0.47 11.03
C PRO A 104 7.90 1.83 11.00
N VAL A 105 7.74 2.56 9.89
CA VAL A 105 8.31 3.90 9.68
C VAL A 105 7.27 4.95 9.30
N GLY A 106 6.02 4.55 9.07
CA GLY A 106 4.93 5.47 8.83
C GLY A 106 3.58 4.78 8.78
N ILE A 107 2.53 5.59 8.68
CA ILE A 107 1.14 5.15 8.56
C ILE A 107 0.45 5.95 7.44
N PHE A 108 -0.43 5.29 6.69
CA PHE A 108 -1.35 5.94 5.77
C PHE A 108 -2.61 6.27 6.53
N ALA A 109 -2.76 7.55 6.88
CA ALA A 109 -3.92 8.05 7.62
C ALA A 109 -4.91 8.68 6.65
N LEU A 110 -6.18 8.28 6.75
CA LEU A 110 -7.28 9.00 6.11
C LEU A 110 -7.45 10.34 6.83
N ARG A 111 -7.24 11.46 6.12
CA ARG A 111 -7.62 12.78 6.64
C ARG A 111 -9.14 12.91 6.60
N ARG A 112 -9.71 13.65 7.55
CA ARG A 112 -11.14 13.99 7.59
C ARG A 112 -11.60 14.89 6.43
N SER A 113 -10.71 15.27 5.51
CA SER A 113 -11.03 16.03 4.30
C SER A 113 -11.66 15.12 3.24
N ASP A 114 -12.45 15.68 2.32
CA ASP A 114 -13.15 15.00 1.21
C ASP A 114 -12.24 14.26 0.20
N THR A 115 -10.97 14.06 0.52
CA THR A 115 -9.99 13.34 -0.28
C THR A 115 -10.05 11.85 0.05
N ARG A 116 -10.49 11.03 -0.90
CA ARG A 116 -10.48 9.54 -0.82
C ARG A 116 -9.08 8.90 -0.76
N LEU A 117 -8.01 9.70 -0.79
CA LEU A 117 -6.64 9.20 -0.78
C LEU A 117 -6.04 9.37 0.62
N PRO A 118 -5.49 8.31 1.22
CA PRO A 118 -4.81 8.43 2.50
C PRO A 118 -3.48 9.17 2.34
N GLU A 119 -3.10 9.91 3.38
CA GLU A 119 -1.81 10.60 3.42
C GLU A 119 -0.79 9.80 4.22
N LEU A 120 0.42 9.71 3.70
CA LEU A 120 1.53 9.08 4.41
C LEU A 120 2.06 10.02 5.52
N GLN A 121 1.95 9.57 6.76
CA GLN A 121 2.54 10.20 7.94
C GLN A 121 3.74 9.38 8.41
N MET A 122 4.93 9.95 8.36
CA MET A 122 6.16 9.28 8.80
C MET A 122 6.27 9.31 10.33
N THR A 123 6.51 8.15 10.92
CA THR A 123 6.77 7.99 12.37
C THR A 123 8.24 7.77 12.67
N ASP A 124 9.02 7.35 11.67
CA ASP A 124 10.46 7.14 11.76
C ASP A 124 11.11 7.36 10.38
N ARG A 125 12.45 7.41 10.33
CA ARG A 125 13.22 7.54 9.09
C ARG A 125 13.46 6.18 8.44
N ILE A 126 13.52 6.19 7.10
CA ILE A 126 13.96 5.07 6.29
C ILE A 126 15.48 5.13 6.16
N ASP A 127 16.16 4.02 6.45
CA ASP A 127 17.61 3.88 6.32
C ASP A 127 17.97 3.60 4.85
N TRP A 128 17.96 4.64 4.02
CA TRP A 128 18.36 4.54 2.63
C TRP A 128 19.84 4.15 2.52
N ILE A 129 20.17 3.21 1.62
CA ILE A 129 21.55 2.73 1.42
C ILE A 129 22.50 3.88 1.07
N SER A 130 22.03 4.84 0.28
CA SER A 130 22.76 6.04 -0.15
C SER A 130 22.55 7.25 0.78
N GLY A 131 21.85 7.08 1.90
CA GLY A 131 21.49 8.17 2.83
C GLY A 131 20.28 9.00 2.43
N GLN A 132 19.76 8.86 1.20
CA GLN A 132 18.62 9.61 0.68
C GLN A 132 17.72 8.76 -0.23
N PRO A 133 16.43 9.13 -0.41
CA PRO A 133 15.56 8.46 -1.38
C PRO A 133 16.19 8.48 -2.78
N PRO A 134 16.16 7.37 -3.53
CA PRO A 134 16.63 7.36 -4.90
C PRO A 134 15.75 8.23 -5.78
N ILE A 135 16.33 8.79 -6.85
CA ILE A 135 15.56 9.46 -7.89
C ILE A 135 14.58 8.48 -8.53
N SER A 136 13.35 8.93 -8.77
CA SER A 136 12.30 8.09 -9.36
C SER A 136 12.43 7.91 -10.87
N VAL A 137 13.22 8.78 -11.52
CA VAL A 137 13.48 8.76 -12.97
C VAL A 137 14.97 9.01 -13.18
N PRO A 138 15.68 8.22 -14.01
CA PRO A 138 17.06 8.49 -14.38
C PRO A 138 17.22 9.86 -15.05
N GLU A 139 18.41 10.46 -14.97
CA GLU A 139 18.69 11.79 -15.53
C GLU A 139 18.38 11.87 -17.04
N CYS A 140 18.77 10.83 -17.78
CA CYS A 140 18.56 10.70 -19.23
C CYS A 140 17.16 10.17 -19.60
N GLY A 141 16.28 9.95 -18.61
CA GLY A 141 15.03 9.22 -18.82
C GLY A 141 15.25 7.70 -18.92
N PHE A 142 14.17 6.93 -18.94
CA PHE A 142 14.27 5.47 -18.96
C PHE A 142 14.71 4.92 -20.32
N ARG A 143 14.48 5.68 -21.40
CA ARG A 143 14.76 5.31 -22.79
C ARG A 143 15.73 6.27 -23.47
N GLY A 144 16.36 7.16 -22.70
CA GLY A 144 17.25 8.17 -23.26
C GLY A 144 16.54 9.41 -23.79
N GLU A 145 15.23 9.54 -23.54
CA GLU A 145 14.37 10.60 -24.08
C GLU A 145 14.75 12.01 -23.58
N LYS A 146 15.49 12.11 -22.47
CA LYS A 146 15.97 13.39 -21.94
C LYS A 146 17.42 13.70 -22.30
N CYS A 147 18.12 12.76 -22.95
CA CYS A 147 19.48 13.01 -23.38
C CYS A 147 19.52 13.90 -24.62
N ILE A 148 20.25 15.00 -24.53
CA ILE A 148 20.58 15.81 -25.70
C ILE A 148 21.58 15.00 -26.53
N ASN A 149 21.14 14.53 -27.68
CA ASN A 149 22.03 13.86 -28.62
C ASN A 149 22.84 14.92 -29.36
N CYS A 150 23.95 15.37 -28.76
CA CYS A 150 24.88 16.29 -29.41
C CYS A 150 25.62 15.53 -30.51
N LYS A 151 25.02 15.46 -31.71
CA LYS A 151 25.73 15.10 -32.92
C LYS A 151 26.73 16.23 -33.20
N ILE A 152 27.98 16.06 -32.75
CA ILE A 152 29.08 16.93 -33.15
C ILE A 152 29.20 16.84 -34.67
N LEU A 153 28.75 17.88 -35.37
CA LEU A 153 28.97 18.01 -36.80
C LEU A 153 30.48 18.20 -37.00
N ARG A 154 31.20 17.14 -37.41
CA ARG A 154 32.58 17.28 -37.87
C ARG A 154 32.54 18.05 -39.19
N LEU A 155 32.74 19.37 -39.11
CA LEU A 155 33.01 20.22 -40.27
C LEU A 155 34.37 19.83 -40.85
N HIS A 156 34.37 19.02 -41.90
CA HIS A 156 35.53 18.88 -42.77
C HIS A 156 35.65 20.16 -43.60
N LEU A 157 36.55 21.06 -43.21
CA LEU A 157 36.93 22.21 -44.03
C LEU A 157 37.75 21.70 -45.23
N SER A 158 37.11 21.60 -46.40
CA SER A 158 37.83 21.52 -47.68
C SER A 158 38.19 22.94 -48.11
N LEU A 159 39.50 23.22 -48.24
CA LEU A 159 40.10 24.51 -48.58
C LEU A 159 39.83 25.01 -50.01
N ARG A 160 38.84 24.49 -50.72
CA ARG A 160 38.55 24.91 -52.10
C ARG A 160 37.08 25.26 -52.26
N THR A 161 36.84 26.57 -52.29
CA THR A 161 35.61 27.27 -52.70
C THR A 161 34.44 27.21 -51.71
N THR A 162 34.15 28.37 -51.16
CA THR A 162 33.21 28.71 -50.11
C THR A 162 31.75 28.59 -50.56
N ILE A 163 31.05 27.51 -50.19
CA ILE A 163 29.62 27.55 -49.84
C ILE A 163 29.41 26.57 -48.68
N ILE A 164 29.20 27.10 -47.48
CA ILE A 164 28.76 26.31 -46.31
C ILE A 164 27.25 26.51 -46.19
N VAL A 165 26.46 25.51 -46.59
CA VAL A 165 25.03 25.47 -46.28
C VAL A 165 24.88 24.82 -44.90
N VAL A 166 24.65 25.62 -43.86
CA VAL A 166 24.29 25.13 -42.54
C VAL A 166 22.77 24.95 -42.51
N SER A 167 22.30 23.72 -42.70
CA SER A 167 20.90 23.38 -42.43
C SER A 167 20.82 22.85 -40.99
N ASN A 168 20.38 23.69 -40.05
CA ASN A 168 20.07 23.25 -38.69
C ASN A 168 18.84 22.34 -38.75
N TYR A 169 19.03 21.03 -38.55
CA TYR A 169 17.92 20.12 -38.30
C TYR A 169 17.76 19.94 -36.78
N TYR A 170 16.70 20.56 -36.24
CA TYR A 170 16.17 20.20 -34.92
C TYR A 170 15.32 18.95 -35.09
N GLU A 171 15.87 17.79 -34.77
CA GLU A 171 15.07 16.57 -34.64
C GLU A 171 14.46 16.58 -33.24
N ASN A 172 13.28 17.20 -33.15
CA ASN A 172 12.47 17.22 -31.93
C ASN A 172 11.95 15.79 -31.75
N SER A 173 12.61 15.00 -30.90
CA SER A 173 12.10 13.68 -30.50
C SER A 173 10.84 13.90 -29.66
N ARG A 174 9.69 13.97 -30.35
CA ARG A 174 8.41 13.66 -29.73
C ARG A 174 8.43 12.18 -29.39
N ASP A 175 8.29 11.87 -28.12
CA ASP A 175 7.17 11.08 -27.60
C ASP A 175 7.02 11.38 -26.09
#